data_AF-A0A6A9T414-F1
#
_entry.id   AF-A0A6A9T414-F1
#
_cell.length_a   1.000
_cell.length_b   1.000
_cell.length_c   1.000
_cell.angle_alpha   90.00
_cell.angle_beta   90.00
_cell.angle_gamma   90.00
#
_symmetry.space_group_name_H-M   'P 1'
#
loop_
_entity.id
_entity.type
_entity.pdbx_description
1 polymer ?
#
loop_
_entity_poly.entity_id
_entity_poly.type
_entity_poly.pdbx_seq_one_letter_code
_entity_poly.pdbx_strand_id
1 'polypeptide(L)' 'MYERPDAAPDHLAVHGGRVLDSPTEPQLGSIPSGDNDSEAVAETGTTTIGIAATDGVVVATDKRASLGG' A
#
# COMPACT_ATOMS: atom_id res chain seq x y z
N MET A 1 18.47 29.38 40.91
CA MET A 1 18.75 28.28 39.98
C MET A 1 17.71 27.21 40.28
N TYR A 2 16.64 27.16 39.50
CA TYR A 2 15.61 26.11 39.58
C TYR A 2 15.31 25.71 38.15
N GLU A 3 15.47 24.43 37.89
CA GLU A 3 15.43 23.81 36.56
C GLU A 3 13.99 23.75 36.04
N ARG A 4 13.83 23.82 34.71
CA ARG A 4 12.53 23.69 34.06
C ARG A 4 12.01 22.26 34.21
N PRO A 5 10.72 22.04 34.51
CA PRO A 5 10.15 20.70 34.47
C PRO A 5 9.85 20.27 33.02
N ASP A 6 9.92 18.95 32.82
CA ASP A 6 9.09 18.11 31.94
C ASP A 6 9.16 18.16 30.41
N ALA A 7 10.35 18.33 29.83
CA ALA A 7 10.57 17.73 28.51
C ALA A 7 10.46 16.19 28.64
N ALA A 8 9.41 15.61 28.05
CA ALA A 8 9.15 14.18 28.00
C ALA A 8 10.40 13.40 27.56
N PRO A 9 10.64 12.18 28.08
CA PRO A 9 11.84 11.44 27.72
C PRO A 9 11.75 11.02 26.25
N ASP A 10 12.60 11.62 25.41
CA ASP A 10 12.87 11.16 24.06
C ASP A 10 13.13 9.66 24.10
N HIS A 11 12.27 8.90 23.44
CA HIS A 11 12.27 7.44 23.43
C HIS A 11 13.43 6.93 22.56
N LEU A 12 14.66 7.13 23.00
CA LEU A 12 15.86 6.61 22.33
C LEU A 12 16.45 5.46 23.16
N ALA A 13 15.70 4.36 23.25
CA ALA A 13 16.28 3.07 23.62
C ALA A 13 17.06 2.51 22.41
N VAL A 14 18.27 3.02 22.20
CA VAL A 14 19.23 2.40 21.27
C VAL A 14 19.80 1.16 21.96
N HIS A 15 19.31 -0.01 21.58
CA HIS A 15 19.96 -1.28 21.86
C HIS A 15 20.53 -1.86 20.58
N GLY A 16 21.86 -1.73 20.44
CA GLY A 16 22.70 -2.56 19.58
C GLY A 16 22.26 -2.67 18.12
N GLY A 17 22.49 -1.61 17.33
CA GLY A 17 22.60 -1.71 15.87
C GLY A 17 21.36 -2.16 15.10
N ARG A 18 20.23 -2.38 15.77
CA ARG A 18 18.97 -2.75 15.14
C ARG A 18 17.97 -1.63 15.36
N VAL A 19 17.48 -1.04 14.27
CA VAL A 19 16.30 -0.19 14.29
C VAL A 19 15.17 -1.04 14.89
N LEU A 20 14.78 -0.72 16.12
CA LEU A 20 13.60 -1.30 16.74
C LEU A 20 12.42 -0.50 16.19
N ASP A 21 11.70 -1.07 15.23
CA ASP A 21 10.45 -0.48 14.76
C ASP A 21 9.53 -0.27 15.97
N SER A 22 9.07 0.97 16.14
CA SER A 22 8.19 1.35 17.24
C SER A 22 6.92 0.49 17.19
N PRO A 23 6.53 -0.20 18.30
CA PRO A 23 5.42 -1.16 18.30
C PRO A 23 4.06 -0.54 18.03
N THR A 24 3.96 0.79 18.12
CA THR A 24 2.74 1.57 17.93
C THR A 24 2.72 2.34 16.60
N GLU A 25 3.83 2.34 15.87
CA GLU A 25 3.90 3.00 14.57
C GLU A 25 3.50 2.03 13.46
N PRO A 26 2.72 2.47 12.47
CA PRO A 26 2.44 1.66 11.29
C PRO A 26 3.73 1.32 10.53
N GLN A 27 3.95 0.04 10.27
CA GLN A 27 5.02 -0.39 9.38
C GLN A 27 4.59 -0.24 7.93
N LEU A 28 5.41 0.42 7.12
CA LEU A 28 5.25 0.44 5.67
C LEU A 28 5.78 -0.88 5.10
N GLY A 29 4.93 -1.62 4.40
CA GLY A 29 5.37 -2.78 3.62
C GLY A 29 6.14 -2.37 2.36
N SER A 30 6.89 -3.30 1.77
CA SER A 30 7.53 -3.10 0.47
C SER A 30 6.53 -3.27 -0.66
N ILE A 31 6.61 -2.43 -1.69
CA ILE A 31 5.92 -2.70 -2.96
C ILE A 31 6.61 -3.90 -3.62
N PRO A 32 5.88 -4.97 -3.97
CA PRO A 32 6.45 -6.09 -4.69
C PRO A 32 7.06 -5.62 -6.01
N SER A 33 8.29 -6.06 -6.29
CA SER A 33 8.86 -5.93 -7.63
C SER A 33 8.19 -6.98 -8.52
N GLY A 34 7.17 -6.59 -9.27
CA GLY A 34 6.53 -7.44 -10.27
C GLY A 34 6.91 -7.00 -11.67
N ASP A 35 7.25 -7.95 -12.54
CA ASP A 35 7.25 -7.70 -13.98
C ASP A 35 5.80 -7.51 -14.46
N ASN A 36 5.61 -6.73 -15.52
CA ASN A 36 4.30 -6.56 -16.15
C ASN A 36 3.92 -7.86 -16.88
N ASP A 37 3.47 -8.85 -16.14
CA ASP A 37 3.04 -10.13 -16.67
C ASP A 37 1.67 -9.97 -17.37
N SER A 38 1.74 -9.79 -18.69
CA SER A 38 0.56 -9.61 -19.54
C SER A 38 -0.30 -10.87 -19.61
N GLU A 39 0.26 -12.05 -19.34
CA GLU A 39 -0.46 -13.32 -19.33
C GLU A 39 -1.32 -13.43 -18.07
N ALA A 40 -0.73 -13.13 -16.89
CA ALA A 40 -1.47 -13.08 -15.63
C ALA A 40 -2.61 -12.04 -15.65
N VAL A 41 -2.41 -10.89 -16.29
CA VAL A 41 -3.46 -9.86 -16.44
C VAL A 41 -4.62 -10.37 -17.31
N ALA A 42 -4.32 -11.17 -18.33
CA ALA A 42 -5.31 -11.69 -19.27
C ALA A 42 -6.02 -12.98 -18.81
N GLU A 43 -5.53 -13.64 -17.74
CA GLU A 43 -6.01 -14.95 -17.27
C GLU A 43 -7.53 -14.99 -17.06
N THR A 44 -8.10 -13.89 -16.55
CA THR A 44 -9.54 -13.79 -16.29
C THR A 44 -10.39 -13.67 -17.57
N GLY A 45 -9.78 -13.39 -18.71
CA GLY A 45 -10.46 -13.14 -19.99
C GLY A 45 -11.43 -11.95 -19.95
N THR A 46 -11.30 -11.07 -18.95
CA THR A 46 -12.18 -9.91 -18.74
C THR A 46 -11.65 -8.71 -19.53
N THR A 47 -12.55 -8.00 -20.20
CA THR A 47 -12.23 -6.75 -20.91
C THR A 47 -12.78 -5.58 -20.11
N THR A 48 -11.87 -4.70 -19.65
CA THR A 48 -12.23 -3.42 -19.03
C THR A 48 -11.95 -2.28 -19.99
N ILE A 49 -12.94 -1.39 -20.16
CA ILE A 49 -12.81 -0.16 -20.95
C ILE A 49 -13.06 1.03 -20.03
N GLY A 50 -12.13 2.00 -20.06
CA GLY A 50 -12.26 3.28 -19.39
C GLY A 50 -12.32 4.42 -20.41
N ILE A 51 -13.25 5.36 -20.23
CA ILE A 51 -13.38 6.57 -21.03
C ILE A 51 -13.38 7.78 -20.10
N ALA A 52 -12.42 8.69 -20.31
CA ALA A 52 -12.39 9.98 -19.66
C ALA A 52 -13.04 11.04 -20.57
N ALA A 53 -13.92 11.84 -20.01
CA ALA A 53 -14.54 13.01 -20.63
C ALA A 53 -14.31 14.24 -19.75
N THR A 54 -14.59 15.43 -20.28
CA THR A 54 -14.39 16.70 -19.58
C THR A 54 -15.03 16.71 -18.18
N ASP A 55 -16.23 16.11 -18.06
CA ASP A 55 -17.04 16.18 -16.85
C ASP A 55 -17.00 14.89 -16.01
N GLY A 56 -16.20 13.88 -16.41
CA GLY A 56 -16.12 12.65 -15.63
C GLY A 56 -15.49 11.45 -16.33
N VAL A 57 -15.62 10.29 -15.68
CA VAL A 57 -15.05 9.02 -16.13
C VAL A 57 -16.12 7.94 -16.12
N VAL A 58 -16.14 7.14 -17.18
CA VAL A 58 -16.96 5.92 -17.27
C VAL A 58 -16.03 4.72 -17.34
N VAL A 59 -16.28 3.72 -16.50
CA VAL A 59 -15.59 2.42 -16.53
C VAL A 59 -16.63 1.33 -16.71
N ALA A 60 -16.42 0.47 -17.70
CA ALA A 60 -17.25 -0.68 -17.97
C ALA A 60 -16.36 -1.94 -18.04
N THR A 61 -16.87 -3.03 -17.47
CA THR A 61 -16.28 -4.36 -17.58
C THR A 61 -17.32 -5.31 -18.13
N ASP A 62 -16.92 -6.26 -18.98
CA ASP A 62 -17.83 -7.36 -19.28
C ASP A 62 -18.02 -8.22 -18.01
N LYS A 63 -19.28 -8.58 -17.71
CA LYS A 63 -19.60 -9.50 -16.62
C LYS A 63 -19.52 -10.91 -17.17
N ARG A 64 -18.38 -11.57 -17.00
CA ARG A 64 -18.31 -13.05 -17.12
C ARG A 64 -18.61 -13.65 -15.75
N ALA A 65 -19.54 -14.60 -15.69
CA ALA A 65 -19.61 -15.50 -14.53
C ALA A 65 -18.30 -16.31 -14.56
N SER A 66 -17.41 -16.11 -13.60
CA SER A 66 -16.16 -16.88 -13.54
C SER A 66 -16.52 -18.37 -13.50
N LEU A 67 -16.01 -19.16 -14.45
CA LEU A 67 -16.01 -20.62 -14.33
C LEU A 67 -14.95 -20.98 -13.29
N GLY A 68 -15.31 -20.84 -12.01
CA GLY A 68 -14.59 -21.52 -10.95
C GLY A 68 -14.73 -23.03 -11.18
N GLY A 69 -13.66 -23.64 -11.66
CA GLY A 69 -13.46 -25.07 -11.86
C GLY A 69 -11.98 -25.34 -12.05
#